data_AF-M6ALY9-F1
#
_entry.id   AF-M6ALY9-F1
#
_cell.length_a   1.000
_cell.length_b   1.000
_cell.length_c   1.000
_cell.angle_alpha   90.00
_cell.angle_beta   90.00
_cell.angle_gamma   90.00
#
_symmetry.space_group_name_H-M   'P 1'
#
loop_
_entity.id
_entity.type
_entity.pdbx_description
1 polymer ?
#
loop_
_entity_poly.entity_id
_entity_poly.type
_entity_poly.pdbx_seq_one_letter_code
_entity_poly.pdbx_strand_id
1 'polypeptide(L)'
;MRNKFLLAISFLLSCFFVFISFYALKYIQYEPIEAMSVSNNFLNLMMTNKLDQAYALTNENAIVGTTFDRFQIKVRQELDTDFLKDKNCDFEIKAVNPKQTYRTRLSRYLNGSKAEADLLNVEYYPCEVPFQISLRLNRNGNWKVINFQSHAD
;
A
#
# COMPACT_ATOMS: atom_id res chain seq x y z
N MET A 1 19.80 50.70 5.93
CA MET A 1 20.66 49.52 5.66
C MET A 1 20.28 48.29 6.48
N ARG A 2 20.07 48.39 7.81
CA ARG A 2 19.68 47.29 8.71
C ARG A 2 18.51 46.42 8.23
N ASN A 3 17.41 47.02 7.75
CA ASN A 3 16.23 46.26 7.30
C ASN A 3 16.50 45.46 6.02
N LYS A 4 17.37 45.94 5.11
CA LYS A 4 17.75 45.20 3.89
C LYS A 4 18.63 43.98 4.22
N PHE A 5 19.51 44.11 5.22
CA PHE A 5 20.30 42.99 5.75
C PHE A 5 19.43 41.93 6.43
N LEU A 6 18.47 42.33 7.26
CA LEU A 6 17.54 41.39 7.90
C LEU A 6 16.68 40.63 6.89
N LEU A 7 16.21 41.32 5.82
CA LEU A 7 15.49 40.68 4.72
C LEU A 7 16.36 39.66 3.97
N ALA A 8 17.61 39.99 3.67
CA ALA A 8 18.54 39.07 3.00
C ALA A 8 18.84 37.84 3.85
N ILE A 9 19.05 38.02 5.16
CA ILE A 9 19.27 36.90 6.10
C ILE A 9 18.02 36.01 6.19
N SER A 10 16.83 36.61 6.32
CA SER A 10 15.57 35.88 6.34
C SER A 10 15.35 35.06 5.06
N PHE A 11 15.66 35.64 3.90
CA PHE A 11 15.58 34.95 2.61
C PHE A 11 16.56 33.77 2.54
N LEU A 12 17.82 33.96 2.92
CA LEU A 12 18.82 32.89 2.92
C LEU A 12 18.46 31.75 3.89
N LEU A 13 17.95 32.07 5.08
CA LEU A 13 17.46 31.08 6.03
C LEU A 13 16.27 30.31 5.46
N SER A 14 15.31 30.99 4.82
CA SER A 14 14.19 30.33 4.15
C SER A 14 14.65 29.37 3.06
N CYS A 15 15.59 29.80 2.19
CA CYS A 15 16.17 28.93 1.17
C CYS A 15 16.88 27.71 1.79
N PHE A 16 17.61 27.90 2.89
CA PHE A 16 18.28 26.81 3.60
C PHE A 16 17.28 25.81 4.19
N PHE A 17 16.20 26.29 4.83
CA PHE A 17 15.13 25.41 5.33
C PHE A 17 14.46 24.63 4.21
N VAL A 18 14.13 25.27 3.08
CA VAL A 18 13.57 24.58 1.90
C VAL A 18 14.52 23.50 1.39
N PHE A 19 15.82 23.79 1.33
CA PHE A 19 16.83 22.83 0.87
C PHE A 19 16.95 21.63 1.81
N ILE A 20 16.93 21.86 3.14
CA ILE A 20 16.93 20.80 4.14
C ILE A 20 15.65 19.96 4.02
N SER A 21 14.49 20.58 3.93
CA SER A 21 13.21 19.86 3.79
C SER A 21 13.21 18.97 2.54
N PHE A 22 13.71 19.49 1.41
CA PHE A 22 13.82 18.71 0.17
C PHE A 22 14.82 17.55 0.30
N TYR A 23 15.94 17.77 0.99
CA TYR A 23 16.93 16.74 1.26
C TYR A 23 16.37 15.64 2.18
N ALA A 24 15.57 16.00 3.18
CA ALA A 24 14.93 15.07 4.11
C ALA A 24 13.97 14.09 3.41
N LEU A 25 13.30 14.51 2.32
CA LEU A 25 12.42 13.63 1.52
C LEU A 25 13.14 12.40 0.93
N LYS A 26 14.48 12.42 0.87
CA LYS A 26 15.29 11.26 0.47
C LYS A 26 15.20 10.11 1.48
N TYR A 27 15.02 10.43 2.76
CA TYR A 27 15.08 9.46 3.87
C TYR A 27 13.69 9.09 4.40
N ILE A 28 12.67 9.92 4.13
CA ILE A 28 11.30 9.62 4.54
C ILE A 28 10.72 8.57 3.58
N GLN A 29 10.40 7.40 4.12
CA GLN A 29 9.72 6.36 3.40
C GLN A 29 8.29 6.80 3.06
N TYR A 30 7.88 6.55 1.84
CA TYR A 30 6.52 6.82 1.37
C TYR A 30 5.62 5.65 1.75
N GLU A 31 4.47 5.97 2.32
CA GLU A 31 3.42 5.02 2.66
C GLU A 31 2.21 5.27 1.75
N PRO A 32 1.84 4.31 0.89
CA PRO A 32 0.70 4.44 -0.01
C PRO A 32 -0.61 4.20 0.75
N ILE A 33 -1.06 5.21 1.50
CA ILE A 33 -2.20 5.14 2.43
C ILE A 33 -3.45 4.52 1.79
N GLU A 34 -3.80 4.93 0.57
CA GLU A 34 -4.98 4.39 -0.13
C GLU A 34 -4.84 2.89 -0.44
N ALA A 35 -3.67 2.46 -0.92
CA ALA A 35 -3.43 1.05 -1.21
C ALA A 35 -3.46 0.19 0.08
N MET A 36 -2.83 0.69 1.14
CA MET A 36 -2.83 0.06 2.46
C MET A 36 -4.26 -0.05 3.01
N SER A 37 -5.08 0.99 2.84
CA SER A 37 -6.49 0.99 3.24
C SER A 37 -7.31 -0.04 2.46
N VAL A 38 -7.15 -0.13 1.13
CA VAL A 38 -7.82 -1.15 0.31
C VAL A 38 -7.41 -2.56 0.74
N SER A 39 -6.11 -2.76 0.99
CA SER A 39 -5.58 -4.05 1.44
C SER A 39 -6.13 -4.47 2.81
N ASN A 40 -6.12 -3.56 3.80
CA ASN A 40 -6.68 -3.81 5.12
C ASN A 40 -8.17 -4.10 5.06
N ASN A 41 -8.92 -3.32 4.26
CA ASN A 41 -10.35 -3.56 4.08
C ASN A 41 -10.60 -4.92 3.44
N PHE A 42 -9.84 -5.29 2.42
CA PHE A 42 -9.95 -6.59 1.76
C PHE A 42 -9.70 -7.76 2.74
N LEU A 43 -8.62 -7.71 3.52
CA LEU A 43 -8.32 -8.71 4.55
C LEU A 43 -9.45 -8.80 5.58
N ASN A 44 -9.89 -7.67 6.12
CA ASN A 44 -10.98 -7.63 7.11
C ASN A 44 -12.30 -8.19 6.54
N LEU A 45 -12.64 -7.90 5.29
CA LEU A 45 -13.84 -8.45 4.64
C LEU A 45 -13.74 -9.96 4.44
N MET A 46 -12.57 -10.50 4.10
CA MET A 46 -12.35 -11.95 4.05
C MET A 46 -12.51 -12.59 5.44
N MET A 47 -11.89 -12.00 6.46
CA MET A 47 -11.95 -12.48 7.84
C MET A 47 -13.35 -12.41 8.45
N THR A 48 -14.17 -11.44 8.03
CA THR A 48 -15.57 -11.30 8.47
C THR A 48 -16.56 -12.01 7.53
N ASN A 49 -16.08 -12.86 6.63
CA ASN A 49 -16.87 -13.64 5.67
C ASN A 49 -17.79 -12.79 4.75
N LYS A 50 -17.45 -11.51 4.55
CA LYS A 50 -18.13 -10.59 3.62
C LYS A 50 -17.51 -10.72 2.22
N LEU A 51 -17.53 -11.94 1.68
CA LEU A 51 -16.76 -12.30 0.48
C LEU A 51 -17.22 -11.54 -0.77
N ASP A 52 -18.49 -11.21 -0.94
CA ASP A 52 -18.98 -10.41 -2.08
C ASP A 52 -18.33 -9.02 -2.11
N GLN A 53 -18.19 -8.39 -0.93
CA GLN A 53 -17.59 -7.07 -0.79
C GLN A 53 -16.08 -7.15 -1.00
N ALA A 54 -15.43 -8.20 -0.49
CA ALA A 54 -14.01 -8.45 -0.74
C ALA A 54 -13.76 -8.65 -2.25
N TYR A 55 -14.61 -9.42 -2.92
CA TYR A 55 -14.51 -9.66 -4.36
C TYR A 55 -14.65 -8.37 -5.17
N ALA A 56 -15.52 -7.43 -4.76
CA ALA A 56 -15.66 -6.12 -5.41
C ALA A 56 -14.39 -5.24 -5.35
N LEU A 57 -13.47 -5.51 -4.40
CA LEU A 57 -12.16 -4.85 -4.30
C LEU A 57 -11.13 -5.45 -5.25
N THR A 58 -11.42 -6.61 -5.85
CA THR A 58 -10.58 -7.20 -6.90
C THR A 58 -10.78 -6.48 -8.24
N ASN A 59 -9.88 -6.72 -9.18
CA ASN A 59 -10.07 -6.32 -10.57
C ASN A 59 -10.75 -7.46 -11.34
N GLU A 60 -11.63 -7.15 -12.31
CA GLU A 60 -12.34 -8.16 -13.12
C GLU A 60 -11.39 -9.09 -13.91
N ASN A 61 -10.14 -8.68 -14.11
CA ASN A 61 -9.06 -9.47 -14.75
C ASN A 61 -8.00 -9.98 -13.76
N ALA A 62 -8.24 -9.91 -12.46
CA ALA A 62 -7.29 -10.35 -11.45
C ALA A 62 -7.13 -11.88 -11.45
N ILE A 63 -5.92 -12.36 -11.17
CA ILE A 63 -5.59 -13.79 -11.09
C ILE A 63 -6.36 -14.47 -9.93
N VAL A 64 -6.88 -13.67 -8.99
CA VAL A 64 -7.80 -14.10 -7.94
C VAL A 64 -9.20 -14.36 -8.49
N GLY A 65 -9.40 -15.60 -8.94
CA GLY A 65 -10.71 -16.17 -9.25
C GLY A 65 -11.48 -15.38 -10.31
N THR A 66 -11.33 -15.77 -11.57
CA THR A 66 -12.11 -15.25 -12.71
C THR A 66 -13.64 -15.22 -12.49
N THR A 67 -14.13 -15.95 -11.48
CA THR A 67 -15.50 -15.94 -10.99
C THR A 67 -15.51 -15.87 -9.46
N PHE A 68 -16.63 -15.41 -8.91
CA PHE A 68 -16.84 -15.37 -7.46
C PHE A 68 -16.65 -16.74 -6.79
N ASP A 69 -17.15 -17.82 -7.39
CA ASP A 69 -16.96 -19.19 -6.85
C ASP A 69 -15.48 -19.57 -6.73
N ARG A 70 -14.66 -19.23 -7.74
CA ARG A 70 -13.21 -19.49 -7.69
C ARG A 70 -12.52 -18.63 -6.66
N PHE A 71 -12.98 -17.39 -6.48
CA PHE A 71 -12.50 -16.52 -5.42
C PHE A 71 -12.77 -17.14 -4.04
N GLN A 72 -13.98 -17.63 -3.78
CA GLN A 72 -14.33 -18.30 -2.52
C GLN A 72 -13.46 -19.55 -2.26
N ILE A 73 -13.22 -20.37 -3.29
CA ILE A 73 -12.33 -21.54 -3.17
C ILE A 73 -10.91 -21.09 -2.79
N LYS A 74 -10.38 -20.06 -3.45
CA LYS A 74 -9.03 -19.54 -3.15
C LYS A 74 -8.95 -18.95 -1.75
N VAL A 75 -9.97 -18.22 -1.29
CA VAL A 75 -10.00 -17.72 0.10
C VAL A 75 -9.85 -18.88 1.07
N ARG A 76 -10.63 -19.96 0.93
CA ARG A 76 -10.55 -21.13 1.81
C ARG A 76 -9.21 -21.86 1.75
N GLN A 77 -8.53 -21.85 0.60
CA GLN A 77 -7.22 -22.48 0.42
C GLN A 77 -6.09 -21.69 1.06
N GLU A 78 -6.13 -20.36 0.95
CA GLU A 78 -5.05 -19.47 1.40
C GLU A 78 -5.23 -19.00 2.84
N LEU A 79 -6.48 -18.91 3.29
CA LEU A 79 -6.90 -18.48 4.61
C LEU A 79 -7.96 -19.47 5.08
N ASP A 80 -7.58 -20.38 5.99
CA ASP A 80 -8.56 -21.19 6.70
C ASP A 80 -9.34 -20.27 7.67
N THR A 81 -10.37 -19.63 7.13
CA THR A 81 -11.17 -18.63 7.86
C THR A 81 -11.87 -19.24 9.07
N ASP A 82 -12.16 -20.54 9.05
CA ASP A 82 -12.79 -21.24 10.17
C ASP A 82 -11.81 -21.44 11.32
N PHE A 83 -10.54 -21.77 11.01
CA PHE A 83 -9.47 -21.85 12.00
C PHE A 83 -9.12 -20.50 12.64
N LEU A 84 -9.23 -19.41 11.87
CA LEU A 84 -8.83 -18.08 12.31
C LEU A 84 -9.94 -17.31 13.06
N LYS A 85 -11.21 -17.72 12.92
CA LYS A 85 -12.39 -17.02 13.45
C LYS A 85 -12.39 -16.81 14.96
N ASP A 86 -11.85 -17.78 15.69
CA ASP A 86 -11.82 -17.77 17.16
C ASP A 86 -10.49 -17.30 17.75
N LYS A 87 -9.57 -16.83 16.88
CA LYS A 87 -8.24 -16.36 17.29
C LYS A 87 -8.18 -14.85 17.26
N ASN A 88 -7.54 -14.27 18.26
CA ASN A 88 -7.16 -12.86 18.25
C ASN A 88 -5.93 -12.67 17.34
N CYS A 89 -6.12 -12.79 16.03
CA CYS A 89 -5.05 -12.62 15.07
C CYS A 89 -4.65 -11.15 14.95
N ASP A 90 -3.36 -10.92 14.78
CA ASP A 90 -2.82 -9.62 14.42
C ASP A 90 -3.02 -9.37 12.91
N PHE A 91 -3.74 -8.29 12.58
CA PHE A 91 -4.01 -7.88 11.19
C PHE A 91 -3.23 -6.62 10.79
N GLU A 92 -2.21 -6.24 11.56
CA GLU A 92 -1.34 -5.12 11.23
C GLU A 92 -0.46 -5.42 10.00
N ILE A 93 -0.26 -4.40 9.18
CA ILE A 93 0.65 -4.46 8.03
C ILE A 93 2.08 -4.61 8.56
N LYS A 94 2.78 -5.66 8.11
CA LYS A 94 4.17 -5.95 8.47
C LYS A 94 5.17 -5.34 7.50
N ALA A 95 4.83 -5.32 6.22
CA ALA A 95 5.65 -4.68 5.20
C ALA A 95 4.83 -4.21 4.00
N VAL A 96 5.37 -3.22 3.29
CA VAL A 96 4.86 -2.76 2.00
C VAL A 96 6.02 -2.72 1.02
N ASN A 97 5.87 -3.43 -0.09
CA ASN A 97 6.89 -3.58 -1.13
C ASN A 97 6.34 -3.19 -2.51
N PRO A 98 7.16 -2.61 -3.41
CA PRO A 98 8.52 -2.15 -3.15
C PRO A 98 8.54 -0.90 -2.26
N LYS A 99 9.53 -0.80 -1.38
CA LYS A 99 9.76 0.43 -0.60
C LYS A 99 10.09 1.59 -1.53
N GLN A 100 9.46 2.73 -1.29
CA GLN A 100 9.73 3.98 -2.02
C GLN A 100 9.92 5.12 -1.02
N THR A 101 10.61 6.18 -1.44
CA THR A 101 10.73 7.41 -0.64
C THR A 101 10.01 8.53 -1.36
N TYR A 102 9.64 9.58 -0.63
CA TYR A 102 8.98 10.75 -1.25
C TYR A 102 9.83 11.35 -2.38
N ARG A 103 11.17 11.33 -2.25
CA ARG A 103 12.08 11.77 -3.31
C ARG A 103 12.02 10.90 -4.56
N THR A 104 11.99 9.57 -4.44
CA THR A 104 11.95 8.70 -5.63
C THR A 104 10.60 8.84 -6.34
N ARG A 105 9.51 8.94 -5.58
CA ARG A 105 8.17 9.23 -6.10
C ARG A 105 8.10 10.57 -6.84
N LEU A 106 8.62 11.64 -6.23
CA LEU A 106 8.68 12.97 -6.85
C LEU A 106 9.53 12.97 -8.12
N SER A 107 10.70 12.31 -8.10
CA SER A 107 11.56 12.19 -9.28
C SER A 107 10.84 11.50 -10.43
N ARG A 108 10.10 10.41 -10.18
CA ARG A 108 9.29 9.74 -11.21
C ARG A 108 8.23 10.67 -11.80
N TYR A 109 7.51 11.39 -10.94
CA TYR A 109 6.50 12.36 -11.36
C TYR A 109 7.10 13.45 -12.27
N LEU A 110 8.23 14.04 -11.87
CA LEU A 110 8.91 15.08 -12.66
C LEU A 110 9.45 14.56 -14.00
N ASN A 111 9.82 13.27 -14.07
CA ASN A 111 10.30 12.63 -15.29
C ASN A 111 9.16 12.09 -16.19
N GLY A 112 7.88 12.38 -15.86
CA GLY A 112 6.72 11.91 -16.63
C GLY A 112 6.41 10.41 -16.45
N SER A 113 7.05 9.74 -15.51
CA SER A 113 6.74 8.36 -15.13
C SER A 113 5.61 8.30 -14.11
N LYS A 114 4.94 7.14 -13.99
CA LYS A 114 3.97 6.93 -12.91
C LYS A 114 4.64 7.11 -11.55
N ALA A 115 4.04 7.93 -10.71
CA ALA A 115 4.52 8.19 -9.35
C ALA A 115 4.42 6.93 -8.49
N GLU A 116 3.28 6.25 -8.56
CA GLU A 116 3.02 5.00 -7.85
C GLU A 116 3.71 3.80 -8.51
N ALA A 117 3.96 2.75 -7.72
CA ALA A 117 4.42 1.47 -8.26
C ALA A 117 3.32 0.82 -9.13
N ASP A 118 3.72 0.09 -10.17
CA ASP A 118 2.78 -0.71 -10.99
C ASP A 118 2.24 -1.95 -10.23
N LEU A 119 2.95 -2.40 -9.20
CA LEU A 119 2.56 -3.49 -8.31
C LEU A 119 2.98 -3.13 -6.89
N LEU A 120 2.06 -3.28 -5.95
CA LEU A 120 2.30 -3.13 -4.53
C LEU A 120 1.97 -4.43 -3.82
N ASN A 121 2.87 -4.96 -3.01
CA ASN A 121 2.62 -6.10 -2.14
C ASN A 121 2.55 -5.60 -0.71
N VAL A 122 1.52 -6.01 0.01
CA VAL A 122 1.31 -5.70 1.42
C VAL A 122 1.34 -7.02 2.18
N GLU A 123 2.25 -7.10 3.15
CA GLU A 123 2.48 -8.29 3.97
C GLU A 123 1.73 -8.19 5.29
N TYR A 124 1.11 -9.29 5.67
CA TYR A 124 0.38 -9.49 6.92
C TYR A 124 0.74 -10.84 7.51
N TYR A 125 0.80 -10.94 8.84
CA TYR A 125 1.04 -12.20 9.54
C TYR A 125 -0.16 -12.58 10.43
N PRO A 126 -1.38 -12.75 9.86
CA PRO A 126 -2.54 -13.14 10.64
C PRO A 126 -2.27 -14.45 11.36
N CYS A 127 -2.26 -14.41 12.69
CA CYS A 127 -1.97 -15.57 13.51
C CYS A 127 -0.64 -16.26 13.15
N GLU A 128 0.40 -15.48 12.87
CA GLU A 128 1.76 -15.94 12.51
C GLU A 128 1.85 -16.68 11.16
N VAL A 129 0.83 -16.61 10.32
CA VAL A 129 0.86 -17.16 8.96
C VAL A 129 1.25 -16.05 7.98
N PRO A 130 2.39 -16.14 7.27
CA PRO A 130 2.75 -15.14 6.28
C PRO A 130 1.74 -15.09 5.13
N PHE A 131 1.19 -13.89 4.91
CA PHE A 131 0.13 -13.66 3.95
C PHE A 131 0.34 -12.34 3.20
N GLN A 132 0.42 -12.46 1.87
CA GLN A 132 0.68 -11.32 0.98
C GLN A 132 -0.58 -10.98 0.20
N ILE A 133 -0.93 -9.68 0.15
CA ILE A 133 -1.92 -9.12 -0.77
C ILE A 133 -1.22 -8.27 -1.81
N SER A 134 -1.45 -8.56 -3.09
CA SER A 134 -0.91 -7.81 -4.21
C SER A 134 -1.96 -6.87 -4.81
N LEU A 135 -1.61 -5.60 -4.96
CA LEU A 135 -2.47 -4.54 -5.49
C LEU A 135 -1.87 -3.86 -6.72
N ARG A 136 -2.74 -3.38 -7.60
CA ARG A 136 -2.39 -2.58 -8.77
C ARG A 136 -3.46 -1.52 -9.03
N LEU A 137 -3.02 -0.35 -9.50
CA LEU A 137 -3.92 0.68 -10.01
C LEU A 137 -4.63 0.22 -11.29
N ASN A 138 -5.96 0.33 -11.33
CA ASN A 138 -6.71 0.15 -12.56
C ASN A 138 -6.59 1.37 -13.49
N ARG A 139 -7.26 1.33 -14.65
CA ARG A 139 -7.25 2.44 -15.64
C ARG A 139 -7.82 3.76 -15.10
N ASN A 140 -8.65 3.69 -14.06
CA ASN A 140 -9.28 4.85 -13.43
C ASN A 140 -8.43 5.40 -12.26
N GLY A 141 -7.26 4.82 -11.99
CA GLY A 141 -6.40 5.23 -10.88
C GLY A 141 -6.85 4.70 -9.51
N ASN A 142 -7.71 3.67 -9.46
CA ASN A 142 -8.13 3.04 -8.21
C ASN A 142 -7.30 1.80 -7.92
N TRP A 143 -6.82 1.64 -6.69
CA TRP A 143 -6.15 0.43 -6.24
C TRP A 143 -7.12 -0.75 -6.22
N LYS A 144 -6.70 -1.86 -6.82
CA LYS A 144 -7.46 -3.12 -6.86
C LYS A 144 -6.56 -4.28 -6.47
N VAL A 145 -7.14 -5.24 -5.76
CA VAL A 145 -6.46 -6.50 -5.43
C VAL A 145 -6.36 -7.34 -6.69
N ILE A 146 -5.15 -7.79 -7.01
CA ILE A 146 -4.87 -8.62 -8.19
C ILE A 146 -4.45 -10.05 -7.85
N ASN A 147 -3.96 -10.27 -6.64
CA ASN A 147 -3.65 -11.58 -6.09
C ASN A 147 -3.62 -11.52 -4.55
N PHE A 148 -3.78 -12.67 -3.90
CA PHE A 148 -3.44 -12.86 -2.50
C PHE A 148 -2.98 -14.31 -2.29
N GLN A 149 -2.09 -14.55 -1.35
CA GLN A 149 -1.62 -15.90 -1.04
C GLN A 149 -0.92 -15.96 0.32
N SER A 150 -1.03 -17.11 0.96
CA SER A 150 -0.12 -17.52 2.02
C SER A 150 1.25 -17.89 1.43
N HIS A 151 2.32 -17.73 2.20
CA HIS A 151 3.65 -18.19 1.79
C HIS A 151 4.50 -18.61 2.99
N ALA A 152 5.64 -19.25 2.71
CA ALA A 152 6.69 -19.45 3.71
C ALA A 152 7.62 -18.23 3.73
N ASP A 153 8.19 -17.93 4.89
CA ASP A 153 9.21 -16.89 5.07
C ASP A 153 10.57 -17.27 4.46
#